data_AF-A0A6I2VH98-F1
#
_entry.id   AF-A0A6I2VH98-F1
#
_cell.length_a   1.000
_cell.length_b   1.000
_cell.length_c   1.000
_cell.angle_alpha   90.00
_cell.angle_beta   90.00
_cell.angle_gamma   90.00
#
_symmetry.space_group_name_H-M   'P 1'
#
loop_
_entity.id
_entity.type
_entity.pdbx_description
1 polymer ?
#
loop_
_entity_poly.entity_id
_entity_poly.type
_entity_poly.pdbx_seq_one_letter_code
_entity_poly.pdbx_strand_id
1 'polypeptide(L)'
;MNRSSAARIIATGSAVAAALSLAIVPAHAASPTTTITLKVTGCEGCTIGVQRAITGGNPSKITPAKPTFWEGTSVKVKSGVATLKVPTANTSGMSFTIAAPWESGTNFVSNIVLGSALPAGSTVTSSQQAATTKATACWAGTAKTAVTIKVQVAKASLGGGATAASAWATPTVATVGALADTTKGTLGNQEAYYC
;
A
#
# COMPACT_ATOMS: atom_id res chain seq x y z
N MET A 1 60.64 -8.32 83.70
CA MET A 1 61.21 -8.84 82.43
C MET A 1 60.02 -9.25 81.57
N ASN A 2 59.48 -8.48 80.62
CA ASN A 2 60.00 -7.57 79.58
C ASN A 2 60.43 -8.31 78.29
N ARG A 3 59.85 -7.90 77.12
CA ARG A 3 60.00 -8.44 75.74
C ARG A 3 59.28 -9.78 75.50
N SER A 4 58.59 -10.07 74.39
CA SER A 4 58.17 -9.33 73.17
C SER A 4 56.69 -9.73 72.86
N SER A 5 55.97 -9.48 71.75
CA SER A 5 56.27 -9.04 70.35
C SER A 5 55.11 -8.20 69.79
N ALA A 6 55.03 -7.98 68.46
CA ALA A 6 54.00 -7.18 67.79
C ALA A 6 53.26 -7.93 66.67
N ALA A 7 52.04 -7.49 66.34
CA ALA A 7 51.39 -7.74 65.05
C ALA A 7 50.48 -6.55 64.67
N ARG A 8 50.85 -5.81 63.61
CA ARG A 8 49.96 -4.81 62.98
C ARG A 8 49.21 -5.51 61.84
N ILE A 9 47.88 -5.54 61.90
CA ILE A 9 47.04 -6.01 60.79
C ILE A 9 46.55 -4.77 60.03
N ILE A 10 46.94 -4.66 58.76
CA ILE A 10 46.42 -3.65 57.83
C ILE A 10 45.25 -4.31 57.08
N ALA A 11 44.03 -3.86 57.34
CA ALA A 11 42.84 -4.35 56.65
C ALA A 11 42.53 -3.47 55.42
N THR A 12 42.94 -3.91 54.24
CA THR A 12 42.53 -3.31 52.96
C THR A 12 41.12 -3.77 52.58
N GLY A 13 40.11 -2.93 52.82
CA GLY A 13 38.74 -3.20 52.42
C GLY A 13 38.51 -2.92 50.93
N SER A 14 38.48 -3.96 50.10
CA SER A 14 38.12 -3.85 48.68
C SER A 14 36.62 -3.63 48.49
N ALA A 15 36.22 -2.46 47.98
CA ALA A 15 34.85 -2.20 47.60
C ALA A 15 34.51 -2.90 46.28
N VAL A 16 33.68 -3.96 46.33
CA VAL A 16 33.19 -4.66 45.14
C VAL A 16 32.02 -3.88 44.55
N ALA A 17 32.29 -3.08 43.52
CA ALA A 17 31.24 -2.40 42.76
C ALA A 17 30.49 -3.43 41.88
N ALA A 18 29.26 -3.76 42.26
CA ALA A 18 28.38 -4.61 41.46
C ALA A 18 27.91 -3.85 40.20
N ALA A 19 28.59 -4.07 39.08
CA ALA A 19 28.18 -3.53 37.78
C ALA A 19 26.89 -4.22 37.32
N LEU A 20 25.75 -3.51 37.43
CA LEU A 20 24.48 -3.94 36.85
C LEU A 20 24.54 -3.81 35.32
N SER A 21 24.95 -4.90 34.66
CA SER A 21 24.88 -5.03 33.21
C SER A 21 23.44 -5.04 32.72
N LEU A 22 22.86 -3.85 32.50
CA LEU A 22 21.62 -3.67 31.78
C LEU A 22 21.80 -4.23 30.36
N ALA A 23 21.24 -5.42 30.12
CA ALA A 23 21.19 -6.00 28.79
C ALA A 23 20.32 -5.10 27.89
N ILE A 24 20.97 -4.33 27.02
CA ILE A 24 20.29 -3.52 26.00
C ILE A 24 19.70 -4.50 24.99
N VAL A 25 18.44 -4.89 25.19
CA VAL A 25 17.69 -5.64 24.20
C VAL A 25 17.61 -4.78 22.94
N PRO A 26 18.06 -5.26 21.76
CA PRO A 26 17.97 -4.46 20.54
C PRO A 26 16.50 -4.17 20.25
N ALA A 27 16.15 -2.88 20.29
CA ALA A 27 14.83 -2.43 19.87
C ALA A 27 14.66 -2.83 18.40
N HIS A 28 13.70 -3.71 18.11
CA HIS A 28 13.37 -4.07 16.74
C HIS A 28 12.95 -2.80 16.01
N ALA A 29 13.78 -2.35 15.06
CA ALA A 29 13.49 -1.20 14.24
C ALA A 29 12.17 -1.47 13.48
N ALA A 30 11.17 -0.62 13.69
CA ALA A 30 9.88 -0.77 13.05
C ALA A 30 10.06 -0.77 11.52
N SER A 31 9.48 -1.75 10.83
CA SER A 31 9.56 -1.87 9.38
C SER A 31 9.13 -0.56 8.71
N PRO A 32 9.88 -0.03 7.72
CA PRO A 32 9.53 1.21 7.05
C PRO A 32 8.11 1.19 6.50
N THR A 33 7.35 2.26 6.77
CA THR A 33 5.98 2.43 6.28
C THR A 33 5.87 3.67 5.40
N THR A 34 5.06 3.55 4.36
CA THR A 34 4.68 4.65 3.47
C THR A 34 3.26 5.07 3.79
N THR A 35 3.07 6.36 4.07
CA THR A 35 1.74 6.99 4.15
C THR A 35 1.31 7.40 2.75
N ILE A 36 0.20 6.85 2.27
CA ILE A 36 -0.36 7.12 0.95
C ILE A 36 -1.64 7.93 1.15
N THR A 37 -1.63 9.17 0.67
CA THR A 37 -2.79 10.05 0.68
C THR A 37 -3.42 10.09 -0.70
N LEU A 38 -4.64 9.58 -0.83
CA LEU A 38 -5.44 9.68 -2.04
C LEU A 38 -6.33 10.91 -1.91
N LYS A 39 -6.12 11.91 -2.78
CA LYS A 39 -7.01 13.08 -2.91
C LYS A 39 -8.06 12.75 -3.96
N VAL A 40 -9.29 12.48 -3.51
CA VAL A 40 -10.37 11.91 -4.31
C VAL A 40 -11.39 13.00 -4.65
N THR A 41 -11.60 13.19 -5.95
CA THR A 41 -12.65 14.07 -6.50
C THR A 41 -13.73 13.22 -7.13
N GLY A 42 -15.00 13.59 -6.96
CA GLY A 42 -16.14 12.88 -7.57
C GLY A 42 -16.59 11.63 -6.80
N CYS A 43 -16.00 11.33 -5.64
CA CYS A 43 -16.54 10.38 -4.69
C CYS A 43 -16.25 10.76 -3.23
N GLU A 44 -17.27 11.22 -2.52
CA GLU A 44 -17.28 11.21 -1.06
C GLU A 44 -17.89 9.88 -0.57
N GLY A 45 -17.35 9.29 0.50
CA GLY A 45 -17.89 8.05 1.08
C GLY A 45 -17.52 6.74 0.38
N CYS A 46 -16.74 6.76 -0.72
CA CYS A 46 -16.12 5.56 -1.30
C CYS A 46 -15.33 4.80 -0.23
N THR A 47 -15.30 3.48 -0.33
CA THR A 47 -14.34 2.65 0.39
C THR A 47 -13.19 2.34 -0.55
N ILE A 48 -11.95 2.68 -0.16
CA ILE A 48 -10.75 2.36 -0.92
C ILE A 48 -9.96 1.31 -0.16
N GLY A 49 -9.75 0.16 -0.78
CA GLY A 49 -8.89 -0.90 -0.30
C GLY A 49 -7.52 -0.86 -0.95
N VAL A 50 -6.60 -1.65 -0.40
CA VAL A 50 -5.24 -1.76 -0.91
C VAL A 50 -4.82 -3.22 -0.94
N GLN A 51 -4.29 -3.64 -2.08
CA GLN A 51 -3.87 -5.02 -2.31
C GLN A 51 -2.58 -5.06 -3.13
N ARG A 52 -1.86 -6.16 -3.03
CA ARG A 52 -0.67 -6.46 -3.82
C ARG A 52 -0.75 -7.92 -4.20
N ALA A 53 -0.75 -8.21 -5.49
CA ALA A 53 -0.61 -9.56 -6.02
C ALA A 53 0.45 -9.48 -7.12
N ILE A 54 1.51 -10.30 -7.03
CA ILE A 54 2.59 -10.28 -8.02
C ILE A 54 2.69 -11.64 -8.70
N THR A 55 2.69 -11.62 -10.03
CA THR A 55 2.79 -12.78 -10.92
C THR A 55 4.23 -13.30 -10.97
N GLY A 56 4.67 -13.86 -9.84
CA GLY A 56 5.95 -14.54 -9.66
C GLY A 56 5.76 -16.05 -9.59
N GLY A 57 5.25 -16.66 -10.66
CA GLY A 57 4.98 -18.10 -10.74
C GLY A 57 4.59 -18.53 -12.15
N ASN A 58 4.68 -19.84 -12.42
CA ASN A 58 4.33 -20.40 -13.74
C ASN A 58 2.84 -20.16 -14.05
N PRO A 59 2.48 -19.46 -15.15
CA PRO A 59 1.08 -19.14 -15.48
C PRO A 59 0.21 -20.38 -15.74
N SER A 60 0.81 -21.53 -16.03
CA SER A 60 0.12 -22.82 -16.19
C SER A 60 -0.14 -23.55 -14.85
N LYS A 61 0.15 -22.91 -13.70
CA LYS A 61 -0.15 -23.46 -12.36
C LYS A 61 -0.83 -22.41 -11.47
N ILE A 62 -2.11 -22.13 -11.75
CA ILE A 62 -3.03 -21.57 -10.75
C ILE A 62 -3.22 -22.63 -9.65
N THR A 63 -2.34 -22.57 -8.65
CA THR A 63 -2.39 -23.42 -7.45
C THR A 63 -3.23 -22.69 -6.40
N PRO A 64 -4.04 -23.36 -5.55
CA PRO A 64 -4.98 -22.66 -4.64
C PRO A 64 -4.35 -21.79 -3.53
N ALA A 65 -3.02 -21.65 -3.48
CA ALA A 65 -2.30 -20.82 -2.53
C ALA A 65 -1.77 -19.58 -3.24
N LYS A 66 -2.30 -18.39 -2.88
CA LYS A 66 -1.91 -17.08 -3.41
C LYS A 66 -0.49 -16.69 -2.89
N PRO A 67 0.63 -16.96 -3.58
CA PRO A 67 1.94 -17.02 -2.92
C PRO A 67 2.52 -15.64 -2.54
N THR A 68 1.99 -14.59 -3.17
CA THR A 68 2.48 -13.21 -3.11
C THR A 68 1.35 -12.21 -2.86
N PHE A 69 0.16 -12.68 -2.47
CA PHE A 69 -0.98 -11.83 -2.15
C PHE A 69 -0.82 -11.20 -0.77
N TRP A 70 -0.95 -9.88 -0.71
CA TRP A 70 -1.07 -9.12 0.52
C TRP A 70 -2.25 -8.16 0.39
N GLU A 71 -3.06 -8.07 1.44
CA GLU A 71 -4.17 -7.13 1.57
C GLU A 71 -3.91 -6.24 2.78
N GLY A 72 -4.20 -4.95 2.64
CA GLY A 72 -4.13 -3.98 3.72
C GLY A 72 -5.52 -3.46 4.12
N THR A 73 -5.55 -2.61 5.14
CA THR A 73 -6.79 -2.00 5.63
C THR A 73 -7.49 -1.19 4.54
N SER A 74 -8.82 -1.35 4.41
CA SER A 74 -9.65 -0.46 3.61
C SER A 74 -10.08 0.78 4.40
N VAL A 75 -10.15 1.94 3.75
CA VAL A 75 -10.52 3.22 4.38
C VAL A 75 -11.63 3.93 3.61
N LYS A 76 -12.51 4.63 4.31
CA LYS A 76 -13.57 5.44 3.69
C LYS A 76 -13.04 6.83 3.35
N VAL A 77 -13.30 7.31 2.13
CA VAL A 77 -13.04 8.69 1.72
C VAL A 77 -13.88 9.63 2.57
N LYS A 78 -13.21 10.59 3.22
CA LYS A 78 -13.82 11.65 4.02
C LYS A 78 -13.23 12.99 3.62
N SER A 79 -14.08 13.98 3.37
CA SER A 79 -13.68 15.31 2.89
C SER A 79 -12.77 15.25 1.64
N GLY A 80 -13.07 14.34 0.72
CA GLY A 80 -12.24 14.10 -0.49
C GLY A 80 -10.85 13.51 -0.22
N VAL A 81 -10.61 12.90 0.94
CA VAL A 81 -9.32 12.28 1.30
C VAL A 81 -9.50 10.85 1.82
N ALA A 82 -8.65 9.95 1.35
CA ALA A 82 -8.40 8.65 1.96
C ALA A 82 -6.90 8.52 2.28
N THR A 83 -6.56 8.05 3.48
CA THR A 83 -5.16 7.88 3.91
C THR A 83 -4.91 6.46 4.35
N LEU A 84 -3.92 5.82 3.71
CA LEU A 84 -3.48 4.46 3.97
C LEU A 84 -2.05 4.49 4.54
N LYS A 85 -1.73 3.55 5.44
CA LYS A 85 -0.35 3.25 5.84
C LYS A 85 -0.02 1.83 5.41
N VAL A 86 1.01 1.67 4.60
CA VAL A 86 1.43 0.37 4.06
C VAL A 86 2.91 0.13 4.34
N PRO A 87 3.38 -1.13 4.48
CA PRO A 87 4.81 -1.42 4.47
C PRO A 87 5.43 -0.90 3.18
N THR A 88 6.53 -0.16 3.25
CA THR A 88 7.16 0.45 2.06
C THR A 88 7.56 -0.60 1.02
N ALA A 89 8.00 -1.78 1.46
CA ALA A 89 8.30 -2.94 0.61
C ALA A 89 7.10 -3.45 -0.20
N ASN A 90 5.87 -3.22 0.27
CA ASN A 90 4.64 -3.66 -0.41
C ASN A 90 4.11 -2.64 -1.43
N THR A 91 4.74 -1.47 -1.56
CA THR A 91 4.25 -0.42 -2.48
C THR A 91 4.42 -0.78 -3.97
N SER A 92 5.45 -1.55 -4.31
CA SER A 92 5.70 -1.97 -5.69
C SER A 92 4.89 -3.20 -6.06
N GLY A 93 4.21 -3.17 -7.21
CA GLY A 93 3.21 -4.17 -7.62
C GLY A 93 1.89 -4.07 -6.85
N MET A 94 1.64 -2.92 -6.20
CA MET A 94 0.43 -2.66 -5.43
C MET A 94 -0.66 -2.07 -6.33
N SER A 95 -1.92 -2.37 -6.03
CA SER A 95 -3.09 -1.72 -6.63
C SER A 95 -4.07 -1.27 -5.55
N PHE A 96 -4.97 -0.37 -5.93
CA PHE A 96 -6.06 0.09 -5.06
C PHE A 96 -7.39 -0.43 -5.61
N THR A 97 -8.24 -0.95 -4.74
CA THR A 97 -9.64 -1.22 -5.02
C THR A 97 -10.47 0.00 -4.63
N ILE A 98 -11.60 0.22 -5.29
CA ILE A 98 -12.55 1.26 -4.94
C ILE A 98 -13.96 0.69 -5.01
N ALA A 99 -14.74 0.91 -3.96
CA ALA A 99 -16.14 0.54 -3.87
C ALA A 99 -16.98 1.80 -3.61
N ALA A 100 -17.97 2.01 -4.45
CA ALA A 100 -18.76 3.23 -4.54
C ALA A 100 -20.18 3.04 -3.98
N PRO A 101 -20.70 3.93 -3.11
CA PRO A 101 -22.10 3.84 -2.65
C PRO A 101 -23.18 3.90 -3.74
N TRP A 102 -22.84 4.20 -5.00
CA TRP A 102 -23.76 4.19 -6.15
C TRP A 102 -23.43 3.12 -7.20
N GLU A 103 -22.46 2.22 -6.92
CA GLU A 103 -22.23 1.01 -7.69
C GLU A 103 -23.43 0.07 -7.59
N SER A 104 -23.73 -0.65 -8.68
CA SER A 104 -24.84 -1.60 -8.73
C SER A 104 -24.70 -2.51 -9.95
N GLY A 105 -25.16 -3.76 -9.84
CA GLY A 105 -25.18 -4.72 -10.94
C GLY A 105 -23.79 -5.18 -11.42
N THR A 106 -22.73 -4.99 -10.63
CA THR A 106 -21.35 -5.40 -10.96
C THR A 106 -20.96 -6.65 -10.18
N ASN A 107 -20.50 -7.70 -10.88
CA ASN A 107 -19.93 -8.90 -10.27
C ASN A 107 -18.40 -8.80 -10.11
N PHE A 108 -17.89 -7.60 -9.81
CA PHE A 108 -16.46 -7.33 -9.65
C PHE A 108 -16.27 -6.12 -8.71
N VAL A 109 -15.06 -5.99 -8.16
CA VAL A 109 -14.61 -4.81 -7.41
C VAL A 109 -13.80 -3.90 -8.33
N SER A 110 -14.19 -2.63 -8.46
CA SER A 110 -13.50 -1.66 -9.31
C SER A 110 -12.07 -1.38 -8.80
N ASN A 111 -11.15 -1.06 -9.72
CA ASN A 111 -9.79 -0.65 -9.40
C ASN A 111 -9.52 0.80 -9.80
N ILE A 112 -8.67 1.47 -9.01
CA ILE A 112 -8.14 2.79 -9.40
C ILE A 112 -7.08 2.56 -10.46
N VAL A 113 -7.33 3.07 -11.67
CA VAL A 113 -6.34 3.12 -12.75
C VAL A 113 -5.22 4.07 -12.35
N LEU A 114 -3.98 3.62 -12.46
CA LEU A 114 -2.79 4.39 -12.09
C LEU A 114 -2.00 4.89 -13.31
N GLY A 115 -2.14 4.21 -14.46
CA GLY A 115 -1.48 4.56 -15.71
C GLY A 115 -2.13 3.87 -16.92
N SER A 116 -1.68 4.27 -18.10
CA SER A 116 -2.12 3.74 -19.39
C SER A 116 -0.94 3.76 -20.38
N ALA A 117 -1.20 3.74 -21.69
CA ALA A 117 -0.16 3.99 -22.70
C ALA A 117 0.41 5.42 -22.66
N LEU A 118 -0.20 6.34 -21.91
CA LEU A 118 0.33 7.69 -21.69
C LEU A 118 1.51 7.67 -20.70
N PRO A 119 2.52 8.54 -20.87
CA PRO A 119 3.62 8.67 -19.92
C PRO A 119 3.15 8.95 -18.48
N ALA A 120 3.91 8.48 -17.49
CA ALA A 120 3.69 8.85 -16.10
C ALA A 120 3.74 10.38 -15.91
N GLY A 121 2.85 10.92 -15.09
CA GLY A 121 2.66 12.37 -14.95
C GLY A 121 1.75 13.01 -16.00
N SER A 122 1.10 12.23 -16.87
CA SER A 122 0.11 12.75 -17.82
C SER A 122 -1.21 13.05 -17.13
N THR A 123 -1.76 14.25 -17.35
CA THR A 123 -3.15 14.56 -16.99
C THR A 123 -4.10 13.83 -17.92
N VAL A 124 -5.07 13.11 -17.35
CA VAL A 124 -6.14 12.43 -18.09
C VAL A 124 -7.45 13.17 -17.83
N THR A 125 -8.15 13.55 -18.91
CA THR A 125 -9.51 14.13 -18.84
C THR A 125 -10.58 13.05 -18.74
N SER A 126 -11.78 13.40 -18.26
CA SER A 126 -12.90 12.45 -18.15
C SER A 126 -13.28 11.81 -19.49
N SER A 127 -13.11 12.51 -20.62
CA SER A 127 -13.36 11.96 -21.96
C SER A 127 -12.27 10.98 -22.39
N GLN A 128 -11.00 11.29 -22.14
CA GLN A 128 -9.88 10.35 -22.38
C GLN A 128 -9.99 9.10 -21.51
N GLN A 129 -10.34 9.27 -20.23
CA GLN A 129 -10.66 8.18 -19.30
C GLN A 129 -11.74 7.28 -19.90
N ALA A 130 -12.91 7.82 -20.25
CA ALA A 130 -14.04 7.04 -20.77
C ALA A 130 -13.75 6.36 -22.13
N ALA A 131 -12.86 6.94 -22.95
CA ALA A 131 -12.44 6.41 -24.24
C ALA A 131 -11.25 5.43 -24.17
N THR A 132 -10.54 5.36 -23.04
CA THR A 132 -9.39 4.46 -22.92
C THR A 132 -9.85 3.00 -22.89
N THR A 133 -9.17 2.17 -23.69
CA THR A 133 -9.39 0.72 -23.83
C THR A 133 -8.31 -0.13 -23.17
N LYS A 134 -7.12 0.43 -22.89
CA LYS A 134 -5.99 -0.26 -22.24
C LYS A 134 -5.41 0.57 -21.10
N ALA A 135 -5.40 0.02 -19.89
CA ALA A 135 -4.88 0.71 -18.70
C ALA A 135 -4.32 -0.28 -17.66
N THR A 136 -3.71 0.23 -16.59
CA THR A 136 -3.25 -0.61 -15.46
C THR A 136 -3.47 0.04 -14.10
N ALA A 137 -3.79 -0.80 -13.11
CA ALA A 137 -3.87 -0.43 -11.69
C ALA A 137 -2.56 -0.71 -10.93
N CYS A 138 -1.53 -1.22 -11.61
CA CYS A 138 -0.28 -1.67 -11.00
C CYS A 138 0.72 -0.53 -10.76
N TRP A 139 0.88 -0.13 -9.50
CA TRP A 139 1.81 0.91 -9.11
C TRP A 139 3.26 0.43 -9.13
N ALA A 140 4.17 1.28 -9.65
CA ALA A 140 5.61 1.04 -9.52
C ALA A 140 6.10 1.09 -8.06
N GLY A 141 5.32 1.72 -7.16
CA GLY A 141 5.65 1.87 -5.74
C GLY A 141 6.49 3.11 -5.44
N THR A 142 7.02 3.17 -4.21
CA THR A 142 7.93 4.23 -3.80
C THR A 142 8.75 3.83 -2.58
N ALA A 143 9.99 4.34 -2.49
CA ALA A 143 10.81 4.28 -1.27
C ALA A 143 10.51 5.43 -0.30
N LYS A 144 9.63 6.38 -0.65
CA LYS A 144 9.29 7.53 0.19
C LYS A 144 8.41 7.14 1.39
N THR A 145 8.59 7.82 2.51
CA THR A 145 7.74 7.69 3.71
C THR A 145 6.34 8.29 3.53
N ALA A 146 6.16 9.18 2.55
CA ALA A 146 4.87 9.75 2.19
C ALA A 146 4.73 9.99 0.68
N VAL A 147 3.51 9.82 0.16
CA VAL A 147 3.14 10.16 -1.22
C VAL A 147 1.69 10.64 -1.28
N THR A 148 1.37 11.50 -2.25
CA THR A 148 -0.01 11.88 -2.57
C THR A 148 -0.33 11.48 -4.01
N ILE A 149 -1.46 10.82 -4.23
CA ILE A 149 -2.00 10.50 -5.56
C ILE A 149 -3.34 11.24 -5.68
N LYS A 150 -3.55 11.98 -6.77
CA LYS A 150 -4.84 12.62 -7.07
C LYS A 150 -5.68 11.65 -7.88
N VAL A 151 -6.90 11.38 -7.45
CA VAL A 151 -7.82 10.42 -8.07
C VAL A 151 -9.10 11.13 -8.47
N GLN A 152 -9.42 11.10 -9.77
CA GLN A 152 -10.72 11.51 -10.29
C GLN A 152 -11.61 10.27 -10.37
N VAL A 153 -12.82 10.34 -9.80
CA VAL A 153 -13.82 9.26 -9.86
C VAL A 153 -15.05 9.75 -10.62
N ALA A 154 -15.59 8.88 -11.47
CA ALA A 154 -16.83 9.11 -12.21
C ALA A 154 -17.69 7.84 -12.22
N LYS A 155 -19.01 8.01 -12.34
CA LYS A 155 -19.93 6.89 -12.57
C LYS A 155 -19.85 6.45 -14.03
N ALA A 156 -19.42 5.21 -14.27
CA ALA A 156 -19.52 4.57 -15.59
C ALA A 156 -20.80 3.72 -15.66
N SER A 157 -21.47 3.75 -16.82
CA SER A 157 -22.51 2.79 -17.18
C SER A 157 -21.90 1.74 -18.10
N LEU A 158 -22.03 0.47 -17.73
CA LEU A 158 -21.38 -0.66 -18.42
C LEU A 158 -22.33 -1.42 -19.36
N GLY A 159 -23.58 -0.95 -19.50
CA GLY A 159 -24.67 -1.68 -20.15
C GLY A 159 -25.43 -2.58 -19.17
N GLY A 160 -26.58 -3.11 -19.59
CA GLY A 160 -27.40 -3.99 -18.76
C GLY A 160 -27.92 -3.40 -17.44
N GLY A 161 -27.86 -2.07 -17.28
CA GLY A 161 -28.16 -1.38 -16.01
C GLY A 161 -27.01 -1.38 -14.99
N ALA A 162 -25.90 -2.08 -15.26
CA ALA A 162 -24.74 -2.13 -14.38
C ALA A 162 -23.97 -0.80 -14.37
N THR A 163 -23.56 -0.36 -13.18
CA THR A 163 -22.81 0.90 -13.01
C THR A 163 -21.65 0.74 -12.05
N ALA A 164 -20.47 1.24 -12.46
CA ALA A 164 -19.20 1.07 -11.79
C ALA A 164 -18.50 2.40 -11.49
N ALA A 165 -17.54 2.38 -10.56
CA ALA A 165 -16.60 3.47 -10.32
C ALA A 165 -15.46 3.44 -11.36
N SER A 166 -15.49 4.37 -12.31
CA SER A 166 -14.33 4.65 -13.15
C SER A 166 -13.43 5.63 -12.39
N ALA A 167 -12.33 5.14 -11.84
CA ALA A 167 -11.43 5.88 -10.95
C ALA A 167 -10.01 5.94 -11.53
N TRP A 168 -9.44 7.14 -11.66
CA TRP A 168 -8.19 7.38 -12.37
C TRP A 168 -7.25 8.30 -11.61
N ALA A 169 -5.98 7.91 -11.50
CA ALA A 169 -4.90 8.81 -11.13
C ALA A 169 -4.75 9.89 -12.21
N THR A 170 -4.92 11.16 -11.85
CA THR A 170 -4.74 12.30 -12.76
C THR A 170 -4.04 13.45 -12.02
N PRO A 171 -2.74 13.72 -12.30
CA PRO A 171 -1.90 13.02 -13.27
C PRO A 171 -1.66 11.53 -12.97
N THR A 172 -1.39 10.74 -14.02
CA THR A 172 -0.98 9.33 -13.90
C THR A 172 0.30 9.21 -13.08
N VAL A 173 0.54 8.04 -12.50
CA VAL A 173 1.77 7.73 -11.75
C VAL A 173 2.62 6.70 -12.51
N ALA A 174 3.85 6.47 -12.06
CA ALA A 174 4.67 5.39 -12.60
C ALA A 174 4.02 4.03 -12.30
N THR A 175 3.93 3.17 -13.32
CA THR A 175 3.28 1.86 -13.26
C THR A 175 4.21 0.74 -13.72
N VAL A 176 3.85 -0.50 -13.40
CA VAL A 176 4.55 -1.72 -13.80
C VAL A 176 3.57 -2.75 -14.39
N GLY A 177 4.09 -3.81 -14.99
CA GLY A 177 3.27 -4.87 -15.59
C GLY A 177 2.62 -4.46 -16.92
N ALA A 178 1.73 -5.33 -17.42
CA ALA A 178 1.02 -5.11 -18.67
C ALA A 178 -0.22 -4.21 -18.48
N LEU A 179 -0.72 -3.67 -19.60
CA LEU A 179 -2.01 -3.00 -19.64
C LEU A 179 -3.13 -4.03 -19.88
N ALA A 180 -4.15 -4.02 -19.02
CA ALA A 180 -5.37 -4.81 -19.17
C ALA A 180 -6.42 -4.05 -19.98
N ASP A 181 -7.42 -4.76 -20.50
CA ASP A 181 -8.58 -4.15 -21.14
C ASP A 181 -9.47 -3.41 -20.15
N THR A 182 -10.01 -2.27 -20.59
CA THR A 182 -10.95 -1.45 -19.83
C THR A 182 -12.29 -1.30 -20.54
N THR A 183 -13.38 -1.38 -19.79
CA THR A 183 -14.72 -1.03 -20.29
C THR A 183 -15.09 0.37 -19.82
N LYS A 184 -15.22 1.33 -20.75
CA LYS A 184 -15.45 2.76 -20.44
C LYS A 184 -14.42 3.34 -19.46
N GLY A 185 -13.14 3.00 -19.64
CA GLY A 185 -12.06 3.36 -18.72
C GLY A 185 -12.09 2.69 -17.35
N THR A 186 -12.97 1.70 -17.13
CA THR A 186 -13.08 0.99 -15.84
C THR A 186 -12.20 -0.26 -15.85
N LEU A 187 -11.37 -0.42 -14.82
CA LEU A 187 -10.74 -1.69 -14.45
C LEU A 187 -11.50 -2.32 -13.28
N GLY A 188 -11.51 -3.64 -13.20
CA GLY A 188 -12.07 -4.37 -12.08
C GLY A 188 -11.47 -5.76 -11.93
N ASN A 189 -11.67 -6.37 -10.77
CA ASN A 189 -11.20 -7.71 -10.44
C ASN A 189 -12.23 -8.47 -9.57
N GLN A 190 -12.17 -9.80 -9.55
CA GLN A 190 -13.04 -10.64 -8.71
C GLN A 190 -12.36 -11.15 -7.43
N GLU A 191 -11.03 -11.15 -7.37
CA GLU A 191 -10.26 -11.70 -6.23
C GLU A 191 -9.02 -10.89 -5.89
N ALA A 192 -8.25 -10.53 -6.94
CA ALA A 192 -7.10 -9.63 -6.87
C ALA A 192 -6.85 -9.06 -8.27
N TYR A 193 -6.28 -7.84 -8.33
CA TYR A 193 -5.69 -7.32 -9.55
C TYR A 193 -4.21 -7.69 -9.57
N TYR A 194 -3.81 -8.54 -10.53
CA TYR A 194 -2.47 -9.10 -10.60
C TYR A 194 -1.49 -8.16 -11.33
N CYS A 195 -0.43 -7.83 -10.60
CA CYS A 195 0.81 -7.21 -11.07
C CYS A 195 1.93 -8.26 -11.08
#